data_AF-A0A975PXR3-F1
#
_entry.id   AF-A0A975PXR3-F1
#
_cell.length_a   1.000
_cell.length_b   1.000
_cell.length_c   1.000
_cell.angle_alpha   90.00
_cell.angle_beta   90.00
_cell.angle_gamma   90.00
#
_symmetry.space_group_name_H-M   'P 1'
#
loop_
_entity.id
_entity.type
_entity.pdbx_description
1 polymer ?
#
loop_
_entity_poly.entity_id
_entity_poly.type
_entity_poly.pdbx_seq_one_letter_code
_entity_poly.pdbx_strand_id
1 'polypeptide(L)'
;MFANIGWGEMLVLVVVGLVVLGPERLPGAIRWTASALRQARDYLSGMTSQLREDMGPEFDDLRGHLGELQKLRGMTPRAALTKHLLDGDDSLFTGNFDKPTSAAPDGVSSAVPPHAGLEAAEDVAESAAPFDTDAT
;
A
#
# COMPACT_ATOMS: atom_id res chain seq x y z
N MET A 1 14.93 -10.93 0.84
CA MET A 1 15.68 -11.53 -0.28
C MET A 1 15.06 -11.13 -1.62
N PHE A 2 13.74 -11.26 -1.84
CA PHE A 2 13.07 -10.77 -3.07
C PHE A 2 12.82 -9.25 -3.15
N ALA A 3 12.97 -8.50 -2.07
CA ALA A 3 12.76 -7.05 -2.03
C ALA A 3 13.86 -6.22 -2.74
N ASN A 4 14.93 -6.88 -3.22
CA ASN A 4 15.95 -6.27 -4.07
C ASN A 4 15.71 -6.55 -5.56
N ILE A 5 14.59 -7.16 -5.95
CA ILE A 5 14.19 -7.22 -7.37
C ILE A 5 13.75 -5.80 -7.75
N GLY A 6 14.62 -5.11 -8.48
CA GLY A 6 14.28 -3.86 -9.13
C GLY A 6 13.63 -4.10 -10.49
N TRP A 7 13.28 -3.01 -11.15
CA TRP A 7 12.73 -3.03 -12.51
C TRP A 7 13.67 -3.70 -13.52
N GLY A 8 15.00 -3.58 -13.32
CA GLY A 8 16.01 -4.22 -14.15
C GLY A 8 15.94 -5.75 -14.08
N GLU A 9 15.86 -6.31 -12.88
CA GLU A 9 15.76 -7.76 -12.68
C GLU A 9 14.44 -8.32 -13.22
N MET A 10 13.32 -7.59 -13.09
CA MET A 10 12.06 -7.99 -13.72
C MET A 10 12.16 -8.07 -15.24
N LEU A 11 12.84 -7.10 -15.87
CA LEU A 11 13.06 -7.11 -17.31
C LEU A 11 13.93 -8.29 -17.73
N VAL A 12 14.98 -8.59 -16.97
CA VAL A 12 15.81 -9.79 -17.17
C VAL A 12 14.98 -11.07 -17.06
N LEU A 13 14.11 -11.21 -16.06
CA LEU A 13 13.25 -12.38 -15.92
C LEU A 13 12.28 -12.54 -17.10
N VAL A 14 11.70 -11.44 -17.59
CA VAL A 14 10.85 -11.45 -18.78
C VAL A 14 11.64 -11.91 -20.00
N VAL A 15 12.84 -11.37 -20.23
CA VAL A 15 13.71 -11.78 -21.35
C VAL A 15 14.08 -13.26 -21.24
N VAL A 16 14.50 -13.72 -20.06
CA VAL A 16 14.82 -15.13 -19.81
C VAL A 16 13.59 -16.01 -20.08
N GLY A 17 12.41 -15.61 -19.59
CA GLY A 17 11.16 -16.32 -19.84
C GLY A 17 10.81 -16.39 -21.33
N LEU A 18 10.97 -15.29 -22.06
CA LEU A 18 10.76 -15.22 -23.52
C LEU A 18 11.75 -16.09 -24.28
N VAL A 19 13.02 -16.17 -23.87
CA VAL A 19 14.04 -16.99 -24.54
C VAL A 19 13.82 -18.48 -24.25
N VAL A 20 13.56 -18.85 -23.00
CA VAL A 20 13.42 -20.25 -22.58
C VAL A 20 12.12 -20.86 -23.12
N LEU A 21 11.00 -20.13 -22.99
CA LEU A 21 9.69 -20.64 -23.38
C LEU A 21 9.31 -20.26 -24.82
N GLY A 22 9.83 -19.15 -25.33
CA GLY A 22 9.45 -18.56 -26.62
C GLY A 22 8.35 -17.48 -26.48
N PRO A 23 8.44 -16.35 -27.21
CA PRO A 23 7.45 -15.27 -27.15
C PRO A 23 6.02 -15.69 -27.50
N GLU A 24 5.87 -16.70 -28.34
CA GLU A 24 4.61 -17.16 -28.90
C GLU A 24 3.90 -18.12 -27.93
N ARG A 25 4.66 -18.76 -27.04
CA ARG A 25 4.15 -19.75 -26.08
C ARG A 25 3.81 -19.14 -24.73
N LEU A 26 4.54 -18.09 -24.33
CA LEU A 26 4.30 -17.35 -23.08
C LEU A 26 2.84 -16.88 -22.91
N PRO A 27 2.20 -16.20 -23.89
CA PRO A 27 0.81 -15.78 -23.75
C PRO A 27 -0.16 -16.97 -23.67
N GLY A 28 0.15 -18.08 -24.35
CA GLY A 28 -0.61 -19.33 -24.24
C GLY A 28 -0.50 -19.95 -22.84
N ALA A 29 0.71 -20.02 -22.29
CA ALA A 29 0.98 -20.57 -20.96
C ALA A 29 0.32 -19.74 -19.84
N ILE A 30 0.34 -18.41 -19.96
CA ILE A 30 -0.37 -17.52 -19.02
C ILE A 30 -1.87 -17.81 -19.05
N ARG A 31 -2.46 -17.91 -20.24
CA ARG A 31 -3.90 -18.20 -20.40
C ARG A 31 -4.28 -19.55 -19.80
N TRP A 32 -3.48 -20.59 -20.06
CA TRP A 32 -3.69 -21.92 -19.50
C TRP A 32 -3.60 -21.90 -17.97
N THR A 33 -2.54 -21.30 -17.42
CA THR A 33 -2.34 -21.19 -15.97
C THR A 33 -3.47 -20.39 -15.31
N ALA A 34 -3.86 -19.26 -15.90
CA ALA A 34 -4.95 -18.43 -15.39
C ALA A 34 -6.29 -19.18 -15.40
N SER A 35 -6.58 -19.92 -16.49
CA SER A 35 -7.77 -20.77 -16.58
C SER A 35 -7.73 -21.90 -15.55
N ALA A 36 -6.58 -22.56 -15.38
CA ALA A 36 -6.41 -23.62 -14.40
C ALA A 36 -6.59 -23.12 -12.97
N LEU A 37 -6.02 -21.96 -12.64
CA LEU A 37 -6.21 -21.32 -11.34
C LEU A 37 -7.67 -20.95 -11.08
N ARG A 38 -8.37 -20.44 -12.10
CA ARG A 38 -9.80 -20.12 -12.00
C ARG A 38 -10.64 -21.38 -11.78
N GLN A 39 -10.40 -22.42 -12.56
CA GLN A 39 -11.09 -23.71 -12.38
C GLN A 39 -10.81 -24.31 -11.01
N ALA A 40 -9.57 -24.25 -10.53
CA ALA A 40 -9.22 -24.70 -9.19
C ALA A 40 -9.94 -23.88 -8.11
N ARG A 41 -9.97 -22.55 -8.24
CA ARG A 41 -10.72 -21.66 -7.33
C ARG A 41 -12.21 -22.02 -7.31
N ASP A 42 -12.82 -22.22 -8.46
CA ASP A 42 -14.25 -22.53 -8.60
C ASP A 42 -14.57 -23.91 -8.01
N TYR A 43 -13.73 -24.91 -8.27
CA TYR A 43 -13.86 -26.27 -7.74
C TYR A 43 -13.71 -26.31 -6.21
N LEU A 44 -12.69 -25.64 -5.67
CA LEU A 44 -12.49 -25.51 -4.23
C LEU A 44 -13.63 -24.75 -3.55
N SER A 45 -14.18 -23.72 -4.20
CA SER A 45 -15.31 -22.94 -3.68
C SER A 45 -16.59 -23.76 -3.68
N GLY A 46 -16.83 -24.54 -4.74
CA GLY A 46 -17.97 -25.46 -4.83
C GLY A 46 -17.92 -26.56 -3.77
N MET A 47 -16.77 -27.22 -3.60
CA MET A 47 -16.59 -28.21 -2.53
C MET A 47 -16.72 -27.59 -1.15
N THR A 48 -16.13 -26.41 -0.92
CA THR A 48 -16.28 -25.68 0.36
C THR A 48 -17.76 -25.40 0.67
N SER A 49 -18.55 -25.06 -0.34
CA SER A 49 -20.00 -24.83 -0.20
C SER A 49 -20.72 -26.12 0.18
N GLN A 50 -20.43 -27.24 -0.49
CA GLN A 50 -21.03 -28.55 -0.19
C GLN A 50 -20.63 -29.05 1.20
N LEU A 51 -19.36 -28.92 1.58
CA LEU A 51 -18.88 -29.28 2.92
C LEU A 51 -19.51 -28.41 4.00
N ARG A 52 -19.76 -27.12 3.73
CA ARG A 52 -20.49 -26.23 4.65
C ARG A 52 -21.94 -26.68 4.85
N GLU A 53 -22.56 -27.18 3.79
CA GLU A 53 -23.95 -27.66 3.81
C GLU A 53 -24.06 -29.00 4.54
N ASP A 54 -23.08 -29.90 4.37
CA ASP A 54 -23.07 -31.24 4.96
C ASP A 54 -22.50 -31.33 6.38
N MET A 55 -21.46 -30.56 6.72
CA MET A 55 -20.79 -30.60 8.04
C MET A 55 -21.29 -29.52 9.02
N GLY A 56 -22.08 -28.55 8.55
CA GLY A 56 -22.70 -27.53 9.39
C GLY A 56 -21.68 -26.70 10.22
N PRO A 57 -21.98 -26.38 11.50
CA PRO A 57 -21.26 -25.37 12.29
C PRO A 57 -19.76 -25.66 12.51
N GLU A 58 -19.33 -26.91 12.40
CA GLU A 58 -17.92 -27.30 12.62
C GLU A 58 -16.98 -26.73 11.54
N PHE A 59 -17.50 -26.41 10.36
CA PHE A 59 -16.74 -25.72 9.32
C PHE A 59 -16.54 -24.22 9.62
N ASP A 60 -17.45 -23.59 10.37
CA ASP A 60 -17.32 -22.17 10.73
C ASP A 60 -16.25 -21.94 11.81
N ASP A 61 -16.11 -22.85 12.77
CA ASP A 61 -15.03 -22.80 13.76
C ASP A 61 -13.65 -22.90 13.10
N LEU A 62 -13.48 -23.79 12.11
CA LEU A 62 -12.24 -23.90 11.32
C LEU A 62 -11.96 -22.61 10.53
N ARG A 63 -13.01 -21.99 9.99
CA ARG A 63 -12.88 -20.72 9.27
C ARG A 63 -12.46 -19.58 10.21
N GLY A 64 -12.96 -19.57 11.45
CA GLY A 64 -12.53 -18.65 12.50
C GLY A 64 -11.03 -18.74 12.75
N HIS A 65 -10.51 -19.95 12.99
CA HIS A 65 -9.08 -20.18 13.18
C HIS A 65 -8.23 -19.77 11.96
N LEU A 66 -8.68 -20.09 10.74
CA LEU A 66 -7.99 -19.68 9.51
C LEU A 66 -8.00 -18.17 9.30
N GLY A 67 -9.13 -17.51 9.60
CA GLY A 67 -9.28 -16.06 9.54
C GLY A 67 -8.37 -15.34 10.53
N GLU A 68 -8.24 -15.88 11.74
CA GLU A 68 -7.35 -15.36 12.77
C GLU A 68 -5.87 -15.45 12.34
N LEU A 69 -5.45 -16.58 11.78
CA LEU A 69 -4.11 -16.74 11.20
C LEU A 69 -3.83 -15.74 10.06
N GLN A 70 -4.83 -15.44 9.24
CA GLN A 70 -4.71 -14.46 8.17
C GLN A 70 -4.66 -13.02 8.71
N LYS A 71 -5.43 -12.72 9.77
CA LYS A 71 -5.41 -11.43 10.48
C LYS A 71 -4.07 -11.17 11.15
N LEU A 72 -3.47 -12.19 11.77
CA LEU A 72 -2.12 -12.12 12.33
C LEU A 72 -1.05 -11.85 11.26
N ARG A 73 -1.20 -12.43 10.06
CA ARG A 73 -0.30 -12.14 8.92
C ARG A 73 -0.37 -10.68 8.47
N GLY A 74 -1.54 -10.05 8.59
CA GLY A 74 -1.76 -8.63 8.31
C GLY A 74 -1.19 -7.67 9.37
N MET A 75 -1.02 -8.13 10.61
CA MET A 75 -0.36 -7.40 11.71
C MET A 75 1.15 -7.68 11.79
N THR A 76 1.77 -8.13 10.70
CA THR A 76 3.23 -8.33 10.71
C THR A 76 3.94 -6.97 10.62
N PRO A 77 5.05 -6.76 11.36
CA PRO A 77 5.87 -5.54 11.27
C PRO A 77 6.29 -5.23 9.84
N ARG A 78 6.47 -6.28 9.03
CA ARG A 78 6.72 -6.19 7.60
C ARG A 78 5.57 -5.55 6.84
N ALA A 79 4.32 -5.90 7.14
CA ALA A 79 3.14 -5.29 6.50
C ALA A 79 2.98 -3.81 6.89
N ALA A 80 3.26 -3.45 8.14
CA ALA A 80 3.26 -2.06 8.59
C ALA A 80 4.37 -1.25 7.89
N LEU A 81 5.57 -1.81 7.78
CA LEU A 81 6.70 -1.19 7.08
C LEU A 81 6.44 -1.09 5.57
N THR A 82 5.84 -2.11 4.95
CA THR A 82 5.45 -2.07 3.54
C THR A 82 4.39 -1.01 3.29
N LYS A 83 3.36 -0.85 4.14
CA LYS A 83 2.40 0.26 3.97
C LYS A 83 3.08 1.62 4.07
N HIS A 84 3.95 1.80 5.06
CA HIS A 84 4.61 3.09 5.27
C HIS A 84 5.68 3.43 4.22
N LEU A 85 6.33 2.41 3.62
CA LEU A 85 7.31 2.61 2.55
C LEU A 85 6.70 2.61 1.15
N LEU A 86 5.58 1.91 0.93
CA LEU A 86 4.92 1.82 -0.37
C LEU A 86 3.96 2.99 -0.63
N ASP A 87 3.23 3.47 0.40
CA ASP A 87 2.35 4.64 0.26
C ASP A 87 3.12 5.98 0.33
N GLY A 88 4.38 5.99 0.77
CA GLY A 88 5.19 7.20 0.94
C GLY A 88 6.27 7.43 -0.11
N ASP A 89 6.63 6.39 -0.88
CA ASP A 89 7.79 6.42 -1.79
C ASP A 89 7.45 5.79 -3.15
N ASP A 90 6.29 6.16 -3.71
CA ASP A 90 5.92 5.87 -5.11
C ASP A 90 7.02 6.31 -6.10
N SER A 91 7.92 7.21 -5.69
CA SER A 91 9.15 7.59 -6.38
C SER A 91 10.09 6.41 -6.67
N LEU A 92 10.21 5.43 -5.76
CA LEU A 92 11.01 4.20 -5.98
C LEU A 92 10.42 3.32 -7.08
N PHE A 93 9.09 3.27 -7.20
CA PHE A 93 8.42 2.44 -8.19
C PHE A 93 8.24 3.16 -9.53
N THR A 94 8.04 4.49 -9.53
CA THR A 94 7.82 5.27 -10.75
C THR A 94 9.10 5.79 -11.40
N GLY A 95 10.26 5.61 -10.76
CA GLY A 95 11.56 6.01 -11.34
C GLY A 95 11.73 7.51 -11.49
N ASN A 96 10.91 8.32 -10.81
CA ASN A 96 10.82 9.77 -10.98
C ASN A 96 11.87 10.57 -10.15
N PHE A 97 13.03 9.97 -9.85
CA PHE A 97 14.12 10.55 -9.04
C PHE A 97 14.76 11.82 -9.62
N ASP A 98 14.42 12.20 -10.85
CA ASP A 98 15.09 13.27 -11.60
C ASP A 98 14.21 14.49 -11.87
N LYS A 99 13.18 14.76 -11.04
CA LYS A 99 12.55 16.09 -11.07
C LYS A 99 13.22 16.98 -10.02
N PRO A 100 14.17 17.85 -10.37
CA PRO A 100 14.58 18.91 -9.47
C PRO A 100 13.33 19.75 -9.23
N THR A 101 12.84 19.75 -7.99
CA THR A 101 11.91 20.79 -7.56
C THR A 101 12.69 22.09 -7.64
N SER A 102 12.50 22.80 -8.75
CA SER A 102 12.94 24.17 -8.90
C SER A 102 12.05 25.02 -8.00
N ALA A 103 12.35 25.01 -6.70
CA ALA A 103 11.84 25.98 -5.74
C ALA A 103 12.97 26.99 -5.53
N ALA A 104 12.95 28.04 -6.35
CA ALA A 104 13.72 29.24 -6.11
C ALA A 104 13.36 29.83 -4.74
N PRO A 105 14.32 30.24 -3.90
CA PRO A 105 14.03 31.22 -2.87
C PRO A 105 14.14 32.60 -3.52
N ASP A 106 12.99 33.12 -3.95
CA ASP A 106 12.83 34.56 -4.13
C ASP A 106 13.09 35.26 -2.80
N GLY A 107 13.83 36.36 -2.90
CA GLY A 107 14.65 36.87 -1.82
C GLY A 107 13.95 37.49 -0.64
N VAL A 108 14.73 37.68 0.42
CA VAL A 108 14.64 38.82 1.32
C VAL A 108 16.01 39.06 1.92
N SER A 109 16.74 39.99 1.29
CA SER A 109 17.89 40.65 1.89
C SER A 109 17.39 41.76 2.82
N SER A 110 18.06 41.89 3.97
CA SER A 110 18.06 43.07 4.86
C SER A 110 16.80 43.24 5.73
N ALA A 111 16.82 43.67 6.99
CA ALA A 111 17.86 44.01 7.96
C ALA A 111 17.14 44.30 9.31
N VAL A 112 17.76 43.92 10.43
CA VAL A 112 17.88 44.66 11.71
C VAL A 112 16.61 45.26 12.40
N PRO A 113 16.32 44.95 13.70
CA PRO A 113 15.35 45.67 14.57
C PRO A 113 16.00 46.99 15.09
N PRO A 114 15.36 47.94 15.84
CA PRO A 114 14.07 47.93 16.56
C PRO A 114 13.23 49.21 16.30
N HIS A 115 12.08 49.38 16.98
CA HIS A 115 11.62 50.59 17.70
C HIS A 115 10.09 50.63 17.86
N ALA A 116 9.70 51.18 19.02
CA ALA A 116 8.38 51.25 19.60
C ALA A 116 7.42 52.23 18.90
N GLY A 117 6.12 51.97 19.02
CA GLY A 117 5.05 52.93 18.72
C GLY A 117 3.67 52.29 18.96
N LEU A 118 2.91 52.85 19.90
CA LEU A 118 1.54 52.48 20.22
C LEU A 118 0.58 52.81 19.07
N GLU A 119 -0.42 51.95 18.83
CA GLU A 119 -1.81 52.23 18.39
C GLU A 119 -2.46 50.86 18.10
N ALA A 120 -3.33 50.29 18.96
CA ALA A 120 -4.75 50.61 19.19
C ALA A 120 -5.66 50.42 17.96
N ALA A 121 -6.20 49.20 17.80
CA ALA A 121 -7.51 48.85 17.20
C ALA A 121 -7.58 47.30 17.21
N GLU A 122 -8.24 46.65 18.16
CA GLU A 122 -9.67 46.26 18.06
C GLU A 122 -10.01 45.62 16.70
N ASP A 123 -10.08 44.29 16.64
CA ASP A 123 -11.33 43.55 16.35
C ASP A 123 -11.05 42.02 16.34
N VAL A 124 -11.59 41.35 17.37
CA VAL A 124 -12.38 40.12 17.34
C VAL A 124 -11.88 38.87 16.58
N ALA A 125 -12.06 37.74 17.29
CA ALA A 125 -12.12 36.35 16.85
C ALA A 125 -10.77 35.70 16.50
N GLU A 126 -10.36 34.58 17.09
CA GLU A 126 -11.00 33.64 17.99
C GLU A 126 -9.86 32.73 18.47
N SER A 127 -9.40 32.94 19.70
CA SER A 127 -8.48 32.03 20.38
C SER A 127 -9.13 31.62 21.68
N ALA A 128 -9.78 30.46 21.65
CA ALA A 128 -10.21 29.74 22.84
C ALA A 128 -9.89 28.25 22.62
N ALA A 129 -8.80 27.81 23.24
CA ALA A 129 -8.59 26.41 23.61
C ALA A 129 -9.60 25.99 24.71
N PRO A 130 -9.57 24.75 25.26
CA PRO A 130 -9.34 23.41 24.71
C PRO A 130 -10.56 22.47 24.99
N PHE A 131 -10.48 21.22 24.56
CA PHE A 131 -11.49 20.15 24.72
C PHE A 131 -11.94 19.89 26.17
N ASP A 132 -13.24 19.62 26.35
CA ASP A 132 -13.86 19.09 27.58
C ASP A 132 -14.18 17.59 27.40
N THR A 133 -13.88 16.80 28.43
CA THR A 133 -13.93 15.33 28.46
C THR A 133 -14.67 14.85 29.70
N ASP A 134 -15.98 15.12 29.86
CA ASP A 134 -16.86 14.39 30.81
C ASP A 134 -18.38 14.70 30.68
N ALA A 135 -19.11 14.14 29.69
CA ALA A 135 -20.58 14.11 29.77
C ALA A 135 -21.27 13.04 28.89
N THR A 136 -21.18 11.78 29.35
CA THR A 136 -22.04 10.60 29.03
C THR A 136 -21.94 9.89 27.69
#